data_AF-A0A1A9ZLB6-F1
#
_entry.id   AF-A0A1A9ZLB6-F1
#
_cell.length_a   1.000
_cell.length_b   1.000
_cell.length_c   1.000
_cell.angle_alpha   90.00
_cell.angle_beta   90.00
_cell.angle_gamma   90.00
#
_symmetry.space_group_name_H-M   'P 1'
#
loop_
_entity.id
_entity.type
_entity.pdbx_description
1 polymer ?
#
loop_
_entity_poly.entity_id
_entity_poly.type
_entity_poly.pdbx_seq_one_letter_code
_entity_poly.pdbx_strand_id
1 'polypeptide(L)'
;MTLANVLLLSQITGHVLLIILSLCVIVPLSVNQHSFCGHCLLFTTGKWREADGMFDARWSSSGFCIFPLFTGVFIFIVSCGQIYRYARLKDEESFLALFIDVVLGIWSLAISIISSIMITLGFIVWCDGMTERFPTCEMTAGQNIIHGDTDHIDTSGFYIEMGTAQFGAWGAFAVSVGITVIALLKLVNNHQVRNIKVSMYLERQRLVNQHHLQNDGMTTPPAFSDNENAK
;
A
#
# COMPACT_ATOMS: atom_id res chain seq x y z
N MET A 1 13.72 -10.75 21.01
CA MET A 1 12.56 -11.56 20.60
C MET A 1 11.23 -10.81 20.74
N THR A 2 11.01 -10.02 21.79
CA THR A 2 9.77 -9.24 21.99
C THR A 2 9.53 -8.16 20.91
N LEU A 3 10.55 -7.39 20.51
CA LEU A 3 10.40 -6.32 19.52
C LEU A 3 10.00 -6.83 18.12
N ALA A 4 10.54 -7.98 17.69
CA ALA A 4 10.20 -8.59 16.40
C ALA A 4 8.73 -9.02 16.34
N ASN A 5 8.20 -9.54 17.45
CA ASN A 5 6.79 -9.93 17.55
C ASN A 5 5.85 -8.72 17.51
N VAL A 6 6.25 -7.59 18.11
CA VAL A 6 5.46 -6.35 18.09
C VAL A 6 5.40 -5.74 16.67
N LEU A 7 6.53 -5.73 15.95
CA LEU A 7 6.57 -5.23 14.57
C LEU A 7 5.74 -6.11 13.62
N LEU A 8 5.83 -7.43 13.75
CA LEU A 8 5.02 -8.36 12.96
C LEU A 8 3.52 -8.19 13.26
N LEU A 9 3.14 -8.09 14.53
CA LEU A 9 1.75 -7.88 14.93
C LEU A 9 1.20 -6.55 14.38
N SER A 10 2.01 -5.49 14.42
CA SER A 10 1.66 -4.19 13.83
C SER A 10 1.44 -4.28 12.32
N GLN A 11 2.28 -5.00 11.58
CA GLN A 11 2.10 -5.20 10.13
C GLN A 11 0.82 -5.97 9.81
N ILE A 12 0.55 -7.07 10.54
CA ILE A 12 -0.68 -7.85 10.35
C ILE A 12 -1.91 -6.97 10.63
N THR A 13 -1.87 -6.20 11.71
CA THR A 13 -2.96 -5.28 12.07
C THR A 13 -3.16 -4.23 10.98
N GLY A 14 -2.07 -3.65 10.46
CA GLY A 14 -2.12 -2.71 9.34
C GLY A 14 -2.77 -3.30 8.09
N HIS A 15 -2.41 -4.54 7.71
CA HIS A 15 -3.02 -5.18 6.55
C HIS A 15 -4.49 -5.54 6.76
N VAL A 16 -4.91 -5.88 7.98
CA VAL A 16 -6.33 -6.06 8.31
C VAL A 16 -7.10 -4.75 8.14
N LEU A 17 -6.54 -3.64 8.61
CA LEU A 17 -7.13 -2.31 8.39
C LEU A 17 -7.21 -1.96 6.90
N LEU A 18 -6.17 -2.26 6.12
CA LEU A 18 -6.20 -2.05 4.66
C LEU A 18 -7.28 -2.86 3.96
N ILE A 19 -7.57 -4.08 4.40
CA ILE A 19 -8.68 -4.87 3.86
C ILE A 19 -10.00 -4.14 4.11
N ILE A 20 -10.26 -3.70 5.34
CA ILE A 20 -11.51 -3.00 5.68
C ILE A 20 -11.62 -1.71 4.86
N LEU A 21 -10.56 -0.90 4.83
CA LEU A 21 -10.54 0.37 4.10
C LEU A 21 -10.68 0.17 2.58
N SER A 22 -10.11 -0.90 2.02
CA SER A 22 -10.28 -1.23 0.61
C SER A 22 -11.73 -1.61 0.28
N LEU A 23 -12.44 -2.31 1.17
CA LEU A 23 -13.87 -2.58 1.00
C LEU A 23 -14.71 -1.30 1.09
N CYS A 24 -14.32 -0.35 1.95
CA CYS A 24 -14.92 0.99 1.99
C CYS A 24 -14.67 1.81 0.71
N VAL A 25 -13.82 1.37 -0.21
CA VAL A 25 -13.66 1.97 -1.55
C VAL A 25 -14.43 1.16 -2.58
N ILE A 26 -14.21 -0.15 -2.63
CA ILE A 26 -14.76 -1.06 -3.65
C ILE A 26 -16.28 -1.07 -3.61
N VAL A 27 -16.88 -1.27 -2.43
CA VAL A 27 -18.33 -1.43 -2.28
C VAL A 27 -19.07 -0.16 -2.71
N PRO A 28 -18.82 1.03 -2.13
CA PRO A 28 -19.56 2.22 -2.51
C PRO A 28 -19.32 2.64 -3.96
N LEU A 29 -18.11 2.51 -4.50
CA LEU A 29 -17.88 2.85 -5.92
C LEU A 29 -18.60 1.89 -6.87
N SER A 30 -18.68 0.59 -6.52
CA SER A 30 -19.40 -0.40 -7.34
C SER A 30 -20.91 -0.17 -7.30
N VAL A 31 -21.45 0.10 -6.10
CA VAL A 31 -22.87 0.45 -5.93
C VAL A 31 -23.18 1.74 -6.69
N ASN A 32 -22.34 2.78 -6.53
CA ASN A 32 -22.53 4.03 -7.25
C ASN A 32 -22.52 3.82 -8.76
N GLN A 33 -21.55 3.08 -9.31
CA GLN A 33 -21.51 2.82 -10.73
C GLN A 33 -22.73 2.04 -11.23
N HIS A 34 -23.29 1.13 -10.41
CA HIS A 34 -24.55 0.46 -10.73
C HIS A 34 -25.74 1.44 -10.70
N SER A 35 -25.85 2.27 -9.66
CA SER A 35 -26.92 3.27 -9.51
C SER A 35 -26.91 4.31 -10.64
N PHE A 36 -25.75 4.57 -11.23
CA PHE A 36 -25.58 5.46 -12.39
C PHE A 36 -25.56 4.73 -13.74
N CYS A 37 -26.10 3.49 -13.81
CA CYS A 37 -26.19 2.69 -15.04
C CYS A 37 -24.85 2.51 -15.79
N GLY A 38 -23.75 2.42 -15.06
CA GLY A 38 -22.40 2.27 -15.59
C GLY A 38 -21.67 3.59 -15.88
N HIS A 39 -22.36 4.74 -15.78
CA HIS A 39 -21.74 6.05 -15.93
C HIS A 39 -20.92 6.43 -14.70
N CYS A 40 -19.82 7.16 -14.94
CA CYS A 40 -18.92 7.59 -13.88
C CYS A 40 -19.36 8.94 -13.33
N LEU A 41 -19.62 9.03 -12.04
CA LEU A 41 -19.96 10.30 -11.38
C LEU A 41 -18.75 11.24 -11.26
N LEU A 42 -17.54 10.70 -11.03
CA LEU A 42 -16.33 11.50 -10.83
C LEU A 42 -16.02 12.36 -12.07
N PHE A 43 -15.80 13.66 -11.84
CA PHE A 43 -15.54 14.65 -12.89
C PHE A 43 -16.68 14.83 -13.90
N THR A 44 -17.88 14.32 -13.60
CA THR A 44 -19.06 14.63 -14.42
C THR A 44 -19.44 16.09 -14.22
N THR A 45 -19.65 16.75 -15.34
CA THR A 45 -20.08 18.15 -15.39
C THR A 45 -21.47 18.22 -15.98
N GLY A 46 -22.12 19.37 -15.98
CA GLY A 46 -23.43 19.51 -16.59
C GLY A 46 -23.95 20.93 -16.51
N LYS A 47 -25.18 21.13 -16.97
CA LYS A 47 -25.88 22.41 -16.82
C LYS A 47 -27.31 22.15 -16.35
N TRP A 48 -27.79 23.01 -15.46
CA TRP A 48 -29.21 23.04 -15.11
C TRP A 48 -30.02 23.64 -16.25
N ARG A 49 -31.11 22.96 -16.62
CA ARG A 49 -32.04 23.45 -17.63
C ARG A 49 -33.16 24.23 -16.96
N GLU A 50 -33.36 25.47 -17.38
CA GLU A 50 -34.44 26.33 -16.86
C GLU A 50 -35.84 25.84 -17.22
N ALA A 51 -35.98 25.09 -18.33
CA ALA A 51 -37.28 24.61 -18.82
C ALA A 51 -37.93 23.59 -17.86
N ASP A 52 -37.15 22.61 -17.39
CA ASP A 52 -37.66 21.47 -16.62
C ASP A 52 -37.09 21.41 -15.20
N GLY A 53 -36.12 22.28 -14.87
CA GLY A 53 -35.40 22.24 -13.60
C GLY A 53 -34.46 21.04 -13.44
N MET A 54 -34.25 20.27 -14.51
CA MET A 54 -33.43 19.06 -14.53
C MET A 54 -31.98 19.35 -14.91
N PHE A 55 -31.06 18.53 -14.40
CA PHE A 55 -29.62 18.60 -14.65
C PHE A 55 -29.22 17.77 -15.87
N ASP A 56 -28.68 18.44 -16.88
CA ASP A 56 -28.19 17.80 -18.10
C ASP A 56 -26.72 17.36 -17.90
N ALA A 57 -26.55 16.10 -17.48
CA ALA A 57 -25.26 15.53 -17.10
C ALA A 57 -24.41 15.15 -18.32
N ARG A 58 -23.20 15.72 -18.37
CA ARG A 58 -22.12 15.34 -19.30
C ARG A 58 -21.18 14.38 -18.61
N TRP A 59 -21.50 13.10 -18.74
CA TRP A 59 -20.75 12.00 -18.14
C TRP A 59 -19.27 12.03 -18.51
N SER A 60 -18.42 11.88 -17.50
CA SER A 60 -16.97 11.77 -17.68
C SER A 60 -16.56 10.39 -18.20
N SER A 61 -15.28 10.27 -18.58
CA SER A 61 -14.69 8.98 -18.96
C SER A 61 -14.75 7.97 -17.82
N SER A 62 -15.15 6.74 -18.13
CA SER A 62 -15.21 5.63 -17.15
C SER A 62 -13.87 5.37 -16.45
N GLY A 63 -12.74 5.75 -17.06
CA GLY A 63 -11.41 5.59 -16.48
C GLY A 63 -11.24 6.26 -15.11
N PHE A 64 -11.95 7.37 -14.87
CA PHE A 64 -11.87 8.09 -13.58
C PHE A 64 -12.45 7.30 -12.41
N CYS A 65 -13.48 6.48 -12.64
CA CYS A 65 -14.07 5.61 -11.62
C CYS A 65 -13.39 4.23 -11.57
N ILE A 66 -12.94 3.71 -12.73
CA ILE A 66 -12.26 2.42 -12.81
C ILE A 66 -10.92 2.44 -12.08
N PHE A 67 -10.15 3.53 -12.15
CA PHE A 67 -8.83 3.58 -11.52
C PHE A 67 -8.90 3.48 -9.98
N PRO A 68 -9.75 4.24 -9.26
CA PRO A 68 -9.95 4.05 -7.83
C PRO A 68 -10.47 2.66 -7.45
N LEU A 69 -11.38 2.09 -8.26
CA LEU A 69 -11.90 0.74 -8.04
C LEU A 69 -10.79 -0.32 -8.17
N PHE A 70 -9.97 -0.22 -9.22
CA PHE A 70 -8.79 -1.07 -9.40
C PHE A 70 -7.81 -0.92 -8.23
N THR A 71 -7.58 0.31 -7.77
CA THR A 71 -6.71 0.60 -6.63
C THR A 71 -7.20 -0.10 -5.36
N GLY A 72 -8.51 -0.02 -5.07
CA GLY A 72 -9.12 -0.75 -3.96
C GLY A 72 -8.91 -2.26 -4.07
N VAL A 73 -9.20 -2.86 -5.23
CA VAL A 73 -9.02 -4.31 -5.47
C VAL A 73 -7.54 -4.72 -5.33
N PHE A 74 -6.61 -3.93 -5.86
CA PHE A 74 -5.18 -4.20 -5.74
C PHE A 74 -4.74 -4.21 -4.27
N ILE A 75 -5.13 -3.20 -3.48
CA ILE A 75 -4.79 -3.11 -2.05
C ILE A 75 -5.39 -4.28 -1.28
N PHE A 76 -6.61 -4.69 -1.61
CA PHE A 76 -7.26 -5.87 -1.03
C PHE A 76 -6.44 -7.14 -1.28
N ILE A 77 -6.09 -7.43 -2.54
CA ILE A 77 -5.33 -8.63 -2.93
C ILE A 77 -3.95 -8.64 -2.28
N VAL A 78 -3.23 -7.51 -2.32
CA VAL A 78 -1.90 -7.39 -1.69
C VAL A 78 -2.02 -7.64 -0.18
N SER A 79 -3.02 -7.06 0.48
CA SER A 79 -3.17 -7.22 1.93
C SER A 79 -3.54 -8.66 2.32
N CYS A 80 -4.42 -9.32 1.58
CA CYS A 80 -4.70 -10.74 1.78
C CYS A 80 -3.46 -11.62 1.57
N GLY A 81 -2.70 -11.36 0.49
CA GLY A 81 -1.45 -12.06 0.19
C GLY A 81 -0.41 -11.90 1.30
N GLN A 82 -0.25 -10.68 1.82
CA GLN A 82 0.70 -10.40 2.91
C GLN A 82 0.28 -11.05 4.22
N ILE A 83 -1.01 -11.01 4.60
CA ILE A 83 -1.52 -11.72 5.78
C ILE A 83 -1.28 -13.23 5.67
N TYR A 84 -1.61 -13.82 4.51
CA TYR A 84 -1.35 -15.25 4.27
C TYR A 84 0.14 -15.58 4.42
N ARG A 85 1.00 -14.74 3.86
CA ARG A 85 2.45 -14.90 3.95
C ARG A 85 2.94 -14.83 5.40
N TYR A 86 2.50 -13.84 6.18
CA TYR A 86 2.85 -13.71 7.60
C TYR A 86 2.31 -14.87 8.46
N ALA A 87 1.18 -15.45 8.09
CA ALA A 87 0.61 -16.61 8.79
C ALA A 87 1.37 -17.93 8.48
N ARG A 88 1.92 -18.07 7.28
CA ARG A 88 2.58 -19.30 6.81
C ARG A 88 4.09 -19.34 7.04
N LEU A 89 4.79 -18.22 6.91
CA LEU A 89 6.25 -18.18 7.07
C LEU A 89 6.61 -18.06 8.56
N LYS A 90 7.04 -19.20 9.12
CA LYS A 90 7.54 -19.33 10.49
C LYS A 90 9.07 -19.13 10.59
N ASP A 91 9.75 -19.03 9.45
CA ASP A 91 11.22 -18.99 9.32
C ASP A 91 11.77 -17.57 9.06
N GLU A 92 13.09 -17.39 9.21
CA GLU A 92 13.79 -16.11 8.97
C GLU A 92 13.43 -15.53 7.58
N GLU A 93 12.86 -14.32 7.58
CA GLU A 93 12.45 -13.65 6.35
C GLU A 93 13.65 -13.43 5.41
N SER A 94 13.55 -13.97 4.20
CA SER A 94 14.56 -13.75 3.16
C SER A 94 14.66 -12.27 2.80
N PHE A 95 15.88 -11.77 2.54
CA PHE A 95 16.09 -10.38 2.11
C PHE A 95 15.24 -9.99 0.90
N LEU A 96 15.10 -10.90 -0.08
CA LEU A 96 14.27 -10.67 -1.27
C LEU A 96 12.79 -10.48 -0.94
N ALA A 97 12.27 -11.20 0.06
CA ALA A 97 10.88 -11.07 0.50
C ALA A 97 10.64 -9.68 1.13
N LEU A 98 11.55 -9.25 2.00
CA LEU A 98 11.53 -7.91 2.61
C LEU A 98 11.67 -6.79 1.56
N PHE A 99 12.49 -7.00 0.52
CA PHE A 99 12.63 -6.04 -0.57
C PHE A 99 11.34 -5.91 -1.38
N ILE A 100 10.68 -7.04 -1.70
CA ILE A 100 9.38 -7.03 -2.38
C ILE A 100 8.33 -6.29 -1.55
N ASP A 101 8.33 -6.40 -0.22
CA ASP A 101 7.38 -5.68 0.62
C ASP A 101 7.51 -4.17 0.51
N VAL A 102 8.75 -3.66 0.46
CA VAL A 102 9.01 -2.24 0.29
C VAL A 102 8.55 -1.78 -1.09
N VAL A 103 8.83 -2.56 -2.15
CA VAL A 103 8.38 -2.24 -3.52
C VAL A 103 6.84 -2.22 -3.61
N LEU A 104 6.17 -3.24 -3.06
CA LEU A 104 4.70 -3.28 -3.00
C LEU A 104 4.13 -2.14 -2.15
N GLY A 105 4.79 -1.77 -1.06
CA GLY A 105 4.42 -0.62 -0.22
C GLY A 105 4.50 0.69 -0.99
N ILE A 106 5.61 0.96 -1.68
CA ILE A 106 5.79 2.17 -2.51
C ILE A 106 4.75 2.21 -3.64
N TRP A 107 4.50 1.07 -4.29
CA TRP A 107 3.48 1.01 -5.35
C TRP A 107 2.08 1.30 -4.79
N SER A 108 1.72 0.66 -3.67
CA SER A 108 0.44 0.88 -2.99
C SER A 108 0.25 2.34 -2.55
N LEU A 109 1.32 2.99 -2.10
CA LEU A 109 1.32 4.42 -1.78
C LEU A 109 1.03 5.29 -3.00
N ALA A 110 1.74 5.04 -4.10
CA ALA A 110 1.59 5.83 -5.33
C ALA A 110 0.17 5.73 -5.90
N ILE A 111 -0.41 4.52 -5.96
CA ILE A 111 -1.76 4.37 -6.49
C ILE A 111 -2.84 4.88 -5.51
N SER A 112 -2.66 4.71 -4.20
CA SER A 112 -3.64 5.16 -3.19
C SER A 112 -3.74 6.68 -3.12
N ILE A 113 -2.62 7.41 -3.20
CA ILE A 113 -2.68 8.88 -3.22
C ILE A 113 -3.37 9.40 -4.48
N ILE A 114 -3.07 8.84 -5.64
CA ILE A 114 -3.73 9.23 -6.90
C ILE A 114 -5.23 8.92 -6.81
N SER A 115 -5.60 7.73 -6.30
CA SER A 115 -7.00 7.33 -6.12
C SER A 115 -7.75 8.29 -5.19
N SER A 116 -7.16 8.65 -4.05
CA SER A 116 -7.75 9.60 -3.10
C SER A 116 -7.98 10.96 -3.73
N ILE A 117 -7.00 11.48 -4.48
CA ILE A 117 -7.13 12.75 -5.19
C ILE A 117 -8.23 12.68 -6.25
N MET A 118 -8.29 11.60 -7.02
CA MET A 118 -9.32 11.42 -8.06
C MET A 118 -10.72 11.38 -7.47
N ILE A 119 -10.95 10.63 -6.39
CA ILE A 119 -12.26 10.59 -5.73
C ILE A 119 -12.60 11.97 -5.16
N THR A 120 -11.70 12.60 -4.42
CA THR A 120 -11.97 13.90 -3.79
C THR A 120 -12.23 15.00 -4.82
N LEU A 121 -11.34 15.20 -5.80
CA LEU A 121 -11.51 16.25 -6.80
C LEU A 121 -12.68 15.95 -7.75
N GLY A 122 -12.85 14.69 -8.16
CA GLY A 122 -13.95 14.27 -9.02
C GLY A 122 -15.30 14.47 -8.35
N PHE A 123 -15.39 14.26 -7.04
CA PHE A 123 -16.60 14.48 -6.26
C PHE A 123 -16.89 15.97 -6.01
N ILE A 124 -15.84 16.79 -5.80
CA ILE A 124 -16.00 18.25 -5.70
C ILE A 124 -16.60 18.81 -6.99
N VAL A 125 -16.11 18.39 -8.17
CA VAL A 125 -16.64 18.85 -9.46
C VAL A 125 -18.13 18.54 -9.61
N TRP A 126 -18.54 17.33 -9.20
CA TRP A 126 -19.96 16.96 -9.18
C TRP A 126 -20.77 17.84 -8.22
N CYS A 127 -20.27 18.02 -6.99
CA CYS A 127 -20.94 18.82 -5.98
C CYS A 127 -21.00 20.31 -6.32
N ASP A 128 -20.03 20.86 -7.04
CA ASP A 128 -20.07 22.23 -7.54
C ASP A 128 -21.22 22.40 -8.55
N GLY A 129 -21.45 21.40 -9.41
CA GLY A 129 -22.62 21.38 -10.29
C GLY A 129 -23.95 21.30 -9.54
N MET A 130 -24.00 20.52 -8.46
CA MET A 130 -25.20 20.39 -7.62
C MET A 130 -25.51 21.63 -6.78
N THR A 131 -24.46 22.29 -6.30
CA THR A 131 -24.61 23.47 -5.44
C THR A 131 -24.97 24.75 -6.19
N GLU A 132 -25.00 24.73 -7.53
CA GLU A 132 -25.56 25.82 -8.34
C GLU A 132 -27.05 26.04 -8.08
N ARG A 133 -27.79 24.97 -7.74
CA ARG A 133 -29.24 25.01 -7.50
C ARG A 133 -29.63 24.75 -6.04
N PHE A 134 -28.85 23.95 -5.31
CA PHE A 134 -29.14 23.55 -3.93
C PHE A 134 -28.07 24.07 -2.97
N PRO A 135 -28.41 24.48 -1.73
CA PRO A 135 -27.39 25.05 -0.84
C PRO A 135 -26.37 24.02 -0.33
N THR A 136 -26.67 22.72 -0.40
CA THR A 136 -25.70 21.65 -0.09
C THR A 136 -25.82 20.50 -1.09
N CYS A 137 -24.70 19.83 -1.36
CA CYS A 137 -24.63 18.69 -2.26
C CYS A 137 -25.44 17.49 -1.74
N GLU A 138 -25.49 17.28 -0.43
CA GLU A 138 -26.24 16.19 0.21
C GLU A 138 -27.75 16.23 -0.10
N MET A 139 -28.35 17.42 -0.14
CA MET A 139 -29.80 17.54 -0.39
C MET A 139 -30.23 17.16 -1.80
N THR A 140 -29.28 17.08 -2.73
CA THR A 140 -29.55 16.59 -4.08
C THR A 140 -29.62 15.08 -4.15
N ALA A 141 -29.13 14.39 -3.12
CA ALA A 141 -29.26 12.95 -3.01
C ALA A 141 -30.74 12.57 -2.84
N GLY A 142 -31.23 11.69 -3.71
CA GLY A 142 -32.60 11.18 -3.68
C GLY A 142 -33.63 12.07 -4.34
N GLN A 143 -33.21 13.19 -4.91
CA GLN A 143 -34.00 13.96 -5.85
C GLN A 143 -33.65 13.43 -7.26
N ASN A 144 -34.63 12.89 -7.99
CA ASN A 144 -34.44 12.43 -9.37
C ASN A 144 -34.23 13.64 -10.30
N ILE A 145 -33.01 14.19 -10.28
CA ILE A 145 -32.69 15.48 -10.89
C ILE A 145 -32.08 15.38 -12.29
N ILE A 146 -31.74 14.19 -12.78
CA ILE A 146 -30.97 14.04 -14.04
C ILE A 146 -31.91 14.01 -15.24
N HIS A 147 -31.68 14.90 -16.21
CA HIS A 147 -32.48 15.00 -17.42
C HIS A 147 -32.15 13.87 -18.40
N GLY A 148 -33.17 13.14 -18.87
CA GLY A 148 -33.05 12.17 -19.96
C GLY A 148 -33.63 10.81 -19.59
N ASP A 149 -33.71 9.93 -20.59
CA ASP A 149 -34.34 8.60 -20.63
C ASP A 149 -33.65 7.58 -19.69
N THR A 150 -33.57 7.92 -18.41
CA THR A 150 -32.90 7.15 -17.38
C THR A 150 -33.84 6.96 -16.21
N ASP A 151 -34.97 6.28 -16.46
CA ASP A 151 -35.87 5.72 -15.44
C ASP A 151 -35.17 4.72 -14.48
N HIS A 152 -33.85 4.54 -14.63
CA HIS A 152 -33.01 3.61 -13.89
C HIS A 152 -31.80 4.26 -13.20
N ILE A 153 -31.60 5.58 -13.30
CA ILE A 153 -30.53 6.24 -12.53
C ILE A 153 -31.06 6.65 -11.16
N ASP A 154 -30.44 6.10 -10.12
CA ASP A 154 -30.76 6.38 -8.73
C ASP A 154 -29.69 7.29 -8.10
N THR A 155 -30.10 8.50 -7.74
CA THR A 155 -29.25 9.50 -7.08
C THR A 155 -29.36 9.45 -5.55
N SER A 156 -30.09 8.52 -4.95
CA SER A 156 -30.35 8.49 -3.51
C SER A 156 -29.11 8.25 -2.64
N GLY A 157 -28.18 7.40 -3.10
CA GLY A 157 -27.03 6.97 -2.31
C GLY A 157 -25.74 7.77 -2.52
N PHE A 158 -25.67 8.61 -3.57
CA PHE A 158 -24.37 9.04 -4.11
C PHE A 158 -23.50 9.80 -3.08
N TYR A 159 -24.11 10.60 -2.21
CA TYR A 159 -23.37 11.42 -1.25
C TYR A 159 -22.68 10.57 -0.17
N ILE A 160 -23.40 9.58 0.38
CA ILE A 160 -22.87 8.67 1.40
C ILE A 160 -21.90 7.66 0.78
N GLU A 161 -22.20 7.16 -0.42
CA GLU A 161 -21.31 6.27 -1.17
C GLU A 161 -19.95 6.94 -1.42
N MET A 162 -19.95 8.15 -1.99
CA MET A 162 -18.72 8.88 -2.28
C MET A 162 -17.99 9.34 -1.02
N GLY A 163 -18.71 9.74 0.03
CA GLY A 163 -18.11 10.04 1.34
C GLY A 163 -17.39 8.84 1.94
N THR A 164 -18.01 7.66 1.87
CA THR A 164 -17.41 6.40 2.34
C THR A 164 -16.18 6.03 1.52
N ALA A 165 -16.25 6.17 0.19
CA ALA A 165 -15.11 5.93 -0.70
C ALA A 165 -13.93 6.87 -0.41
N GLN A 166 -14.19 8.15 -0.14
CA GLN A 166 -13.16 9.12 0.26
C GLN A 166 -12.49 8.73 1.58
N PHE A 167 -13.29 8.39 2.60
CA PHE A 167 -12.77 7.94 3.89
C PHE A 167 -11.90 6.69 3.72
N GLY A 168 -12.39 5.69 2.96
CA GLY A 168 -11.66 4.47 2.66
C GLY A 168 -10.33 4.75 1.95
N ALA A 169 -10.32 5.62 0.93
CA ALA A 169 -9.13 5.92 0.14
C ALA A 169 -8.05 6.69 0.94
N TRP A 170 -8.43 7.75 1.65
CA TRP A 170 -7.50 8.51 2.49
C TRP A 170 -6.99 7.69 3.68
N GLY A 171 -7.88 6.89 4.30
CA GLY A 171 -7.49 5.95 5.33
C GLY A 171 -6.51 4.90 4.81
N ALA A 172 -6.77 4.32 3.64
CA ALA A 172 -5.88 3.33 3.03
C ALA A 172 -4.50 3.93 2.74
N PHE A 173 -4.46 5.15 2.18
CA PHE A 173 -3.20 5.87 1.98
C PHE A 173 -2.42 6.04 3.30
N ALA A 174 -3.05 6.53 4.37
CA ALA A 174 -2.40 6.74 5.66
C ALA A 174 -1.86 5.43 6.26
N VAL A 175 -2.63 4.34 6.18
CA VAL A 175 -2.18 3.02 6.66
C VAL A 175 -1.05 2.47 5.80
N SER A 176 -1.12 2.64 4.47
CA SER A 176 -0.04 2.25 3.55
C SER A 176 1.27 2.98 3.85
N VAL A 177 1.24 4.24 4.31
CA VAL A 177 2.44 4.96 4.76
C VAL A 177 3.06 4.24 5.96
N GLY A 178 2.26 3.95 6.98
CA GLY A 178 2.72 3.28 8.19
C GLY A 178 3.35 1.91 7.89
N ILE A 179 2.69 1.09 7.08
CA ILE A 179 3.20 -0.25 6.72
C ILE A 179 4.49 -0.15 5.91
N THR A 180 4.58 0.79 4.97
CA THR A 180 5.77 0.97 4.14
C THR A 180 6.97 1.42 4.97
N VAL A 181 6.77 2.31 5.94
CA VAL A 181 7.82 2.71 6.89
C VAL A 181 8.31 1.51 7.70
N ILE A 182 7.39 0.70 8.25
CA ILE A 182 7.76 -0.49 9.01
C ILE A 182 8.51 -1.50 8.13
N ALA A 183 8.06 -1.72 6.89
CA ALA A 183 8.73 -2.60 5.93
C ALA A 183 10.15 -2.12 5.61
N LEU A 184 10.35 -0.82 5.42
CA LEU A 184 11.67 -0.23 5.17
C LEU A 184 12.60 -0.40 6.38
N LEU A 185 12.09 -0.17 7.59
CA LEU A 185 12.85 -0.40 8.83
C LEU A 185 13.27 -1.87 8.98
N LYS A 186 12.36 -2.82 8.68
CA LYS A 186 12.70 -4.26 8.68
C LYS A 186 13.78 -4.58 7.66
N LEU A 187 13.69 -4.03 6.44
CA LEU A 187 14.68 -4.26 5.38
C LEU A 187 16.07 -3.72 5.79
N VAL A 188 16.13 -2.49 6.30
CA VAL A 188 17.39 -1.87 6.75
C VAL A 188 17.99 -2.66 7.91
N ASN A 189 17.19 -3.03 8.92
CA ASN A 189 17.68 -3.82 10.04
C ASN A 189 18.20 -5.19 9.59
N ASN A 190 17.47 -5.87 8.70
CA ASN A 190 17.90 -7.15 8.16
C ASN A 190 19.22 -7.04 7.37
N HIS A 191 19.36 -5.99 6.57
CA HIS A 191 20.60 -5.71 5.84
C HIS A 191 21.79 -5.48 6.78
N GLN A 192 21.62 -4.67 7.82
CA GLN A 192 22.67 -4.40 8.83
C GLN A 192 23.06 -5.68 9.58
N VAL A 193 22.08 -6.45 10.06
CA VAL A 193 22.33 -7.72 10.77
C VAL A 193 23.05 -8.71 9.88
N ARG A 194 22.69 -8.81 8.60
CA ARG A 194 23.36 -9.72 7.66
C ARG A 194 24.80 -9.30 7.41
N ASN A 195 25.08 -8.01 7.26
CA ASN A 195 26.44 -7.50 7.12
C ASN A 195 27.30 -7.80 8.35
N ILE A 196 26.74 -7.66 9.56
CA ILE A 196 27.44 -7.99 10.82
C ILE A 196 27.70 -9.51 10.94
N LYS A 197 26.73 -10.35 10.55
CA LYS A 197 26.92 -11.82 10.55
C LYS A 197 28.06 -12.24 9.61
N VAL A 198 28.15 -11.64 8.42
CA VAL A 198 29.21 -11.93 7.45
C VAL A 198 30.56 -11.43 7.94
N SER A 199 30.65 -10.21 8.49
CA SER A 199 31.92 -9.69 9.01
C SER A 199 32.44 -10.51 10.19
N MET A 200 31.57 -10.94 11.10
CA MET A 200 31.93 -11.81 12.22
C MET A 200 32.41 -13.20 11.75
N TYR A 201 31.79 -13.75 10.70
CA TYR A 201 32.23 -15.02 10.11
C TYR A 201 33.63 -14.92 9.50
N LEU A 202 33.90 -13.85 8.73
CA LEU A 202 35.22 -13.59 8.14
C LEU A 202 36.30 -13.37 9.21
N GLU A 203 35.98 -12.62 10.26
CA GLU A 203 36.92 -12.38 11.35
C GLU A 203 37.21 -13.67 12.14
N ARG A 204 36.20 -14.52 12.37
CA ARG A 204 36.41 -15.85 12.95
C ARG A 204 37.35 -16.71 12.10
N GLN A 205 37.19 -16.71 10.78
CA GLN A 205 38.09 -17.45 9.89
C GLN A 205 39.53 -16.93 9.96
N ARG A 206 39.72 -15.60 10.03
CA ARG A 206 41.04 -14.99 10.19
C ARG A 206 41.72 -15.43 11.49
N LEU A 207 41.00 -15.39 12.61
CA LEU A 207 41.53 -15.80 13.92
C LEU A 207 41.90 -17.29 13.96
N VAL A 208 41.07 -18.15 13.36
CA VAL A 208 41.36 -19.59 13.26
C VAL A 208 42.60 -19.84 12.40
N ASN A 209 42.73 -19.17 11.25
CA ASN A 209 43.88 -19.32 10.37
C ASN A 209 45.18 -18.81 11.03
N GLN A 210 45.14 -17.70 11.76
CA GLN A 210 46.28 -17.20 12.53
C GLN A 210 46.73 -18.19 13.61
N HIS A 211 45.78 -18.80 14.33
CA HIS A 211 46.09 -19.81 15.34
C HIS A 211 46.78 -21.04 14.73
N HIS A 212 46.32 -21.51 13.57
CA HIS A 212 46.99 -22.61 12.85
C HIS A 212 48.43 -22.26 12.47
N LEU A 213 48.65 -21.09 11.87
CA LEU A 213 49.99 -20.62 11.50
C LEU A 213 50.94 -20.50 12.71
N GLN A 214 50.43 -20.04 13.85
CA GLN A 214 51.23 -19.92 15.08
C GLN A 214 51.60 -21.29 15.66
N ASN A 215 50.70 -22.27 15.59
CA ASN A 215 50.97 -23.64 16.03
C ASN A 215 52.00 -24.33 15.12
N ASP A 216 51.89 -24.17 13.80
CA ASP A 216 52.84 -24.76 12.85
C ASP A 216 54.24 -24.14 12.96
N GLY A 217 54.32 -22.83 13.23
CA GLY A 217 55.60 -22.14 13.50
C GLY A 217 56.26 -22.56 14.82
N MET A 218 55.50 -23.10 15.78
CA MET A 218 56.02 -23.59 17.06
C MET A 218 56.57 -25.03 16.97
N THR A 219 56.27 -25.76 15.88
CA THR A 219 56.78 -27.13 15.63
C THR A 219 58.13 -27.21 14.91
N THR A 220 58.74 -26.09 14.53
CA THR A 220 60.14 -26.08 14.05
C THR A 220 61.03 -25.38 15.06
N PRO A 221 61.76 -26.12 15.91
CA PRO A 221 62.89 -25.55 16.64
C PRO A 221 63.96 -25.13 15.62
N PRO A 222 64.66 -24.00 15.80
CA PRO A 222 65.88 -23.76 15.05
C PRO A 222 66.86 -24.89 15.43
N ALA A 223 67.22 -25.73 14.45
CA ALA A 223 68.33 -26.64 14.61
C ALA A 223 69.60 -25.78 14.74
N PHE A 224 70.05 -25.59 15.97
CA PHE A 224 71.38 -25.05 16.26
C PHE A 224 72.38 -26.12 15.82
N SER A 225 72.91 -25.98 14.61
CA SER A 225 74.03 -26.80 14.15
C SER A 225 75.31 -26.24 14.74
N ASP A 226 75.69 -26.76 15.90
CA ASP A 226 77.05 -26.67 16.41
C ASP A 226 77.99 -27.37 15.40
N ASN A 227 78.69 -26.58 14.60
CA ASN A 227 79.86 -27.07 13.86
C ASN A 227 81.11 -26.80 14.70
N GLU A 228 81.31 -27.67 15.68
CA GLU A 228 82.61 -27.90 16.29
C GLU A 228 83.41 -28.86 15.39
N ASN A 229 84.66 -28.47 15.11
CA ASN A 229 85.78 -29.33 14.68
C ASN A 229 85.85 -29.81 13.22
N ALA A 230 86.65 -29.11 12.41
CA ALA A 230 87.58 -29.76 11.48
C ALA A 230 88.76 -28.82 11.09
N LYS A 231 89.88 -29.03 11.77
CA LYS A 231 91.29 -28.81 11.36
C LYS A 231 91.78 -27.43 10.92
#